data_AF-A0A8C9GF26-F1
#
_entry.id   AF-A0A8C9GF26-F1
#
_cell.length_a   1.000
_cell.length_b   1.000
_cell.length_c   1.000
_cell.angle_alpha   90.00
_cell.angle_beta   90.00
_cell.angle_gamma   90.00
#
_symmetry.space_group_name_H-M   'P 1'
#
loop_
_entity.id
_entity.type
_entity.pdbx_description
1 polymer ?
#
loop_
_entity_poly.entity_id
_entity_poly.type
_entity_poly.pdbx_seq_one_letter_code
_entity_poly.pdbx_strand_id
1 'polypeptide(L)'
;MKQSFPQSYNFFPLTWLLPNELTNFKNYFKKKTGSKTFIVKLRNACQGKGMYLTKSLDNIHKYESCVIQKYIRKPLLLNDLKFDLRLYVLVTGCDPLRIFLHDDGLVRFSIEKYKIPKSKNLKHINMHLTNFSINKKSDKFENSLDPEDATVGHKRSWKVFLKKLKDDGLPMDLVMKRIEHLIVKTICSIQPELKHYYNSAHISDYSNSMLTVLLRVRGDRKG
;
A
#
# COMPACT_ATOMS: atom_id res chain seq x y z
N MET A 1 -1.66 11.99 -13.55
CA MET A 1 -1.00 10.77 -14.09
C MET A 1 -1.95 9.76 -14.73
N LYS A 2 -2.85 9.07 -14.01
CA LYS A 2 -3.67 7.98 -14.61
C LYS A 2 -4.61 8.43 -15.75
N GLN A 3 -5.13 9.66 -15.70
CA GLN A 3 -5.94 10.21 -16.79
C GLN A 3 -5.11 10.42 -18.06
N SER A 4 -3.90 10.98 -17.92
CA SER A 4 -2.97 11.25 -19.02
C SER A 4 -2.28 9.99 -19.56
N PHE A 5 -1.97 9.03 -18.68
CA PHE A 5 -1.19 7.82 -18.99
C PHE A 5 -1.87 6.55 -18.43
N PRO A 6 -3.05 6.18 -18.93
CA PRO A 6 -3.88 5.12 -18.35
C PRO A 6 -3.21 3.73 -18.35
N GLN A 7 -2.45 3.42 -19.40
CA GLN A 7 -1.74 2.14 -19.52
C GLN A 7 -0.54 2.06 -18.54
N SER A 8 0.15 3.17 -18.31
CA SER A 8 1.34 3.22 -17.46
C SER A 8 1.02 3.29 -15.97
N TYR A 9 -0.12 3.87 -15.58
CA TYR A 9 -0.54 4.12 -14.20
C TYR A 9 -1.79 3.31 -13.79
N ASN A 10 -1.90 2.07 -14.27
CA ASN A 10 -2.98 1.14 -13.93
C ASN A 10 -2.73 0.33 -12.64
N PHE A 11 -1.59 0.53 -11.97
CA PHE A 11 -1.19 -0.21 -10.77
C PHE A 11 -1.86 0.27 -9.47
N PHE A 12 -2.43 1.49 -9.46
CA PHE A 12 -3.12 2.02 -8.28
C PHE A 12 -4.64 1.76 -8.35
N PRO A 13 -5.26 1.21 -7.28
CA PRO A 13 -6.69 0.98 -7.24
C PRO A 13 -7.49 2.27 -7.39
N LEU A 14 -8.71 2.16 -7.95
CA LEU A 14 -9.62 3.30 -8.02
C LEU A 14 -9.88 3.85 -6.61
N THR A 15 -9.72 5.16 -6.48
CA THR A 15 -9.72 5.87 -5.20
C THR A 15 -10.51 7.16 -5.36
N TRP A 16 -11.23 7.54 -4.31
CA TRP A 16 -12.03 8.76 -4.22
C TRP A 16 -11.72 9.47 -2.91
N LEU A 17 -11.58 10.79 -2.97
CA LEU A 17 -11.32 11.67 -1.84
C LEU A 17 -12.62 12.34 -1.40
N LEU A 18 -13.10 12.03 -0.20
CA LEU A 18 -14.27 12.68 0.36
C LEU A 18 -13.88 13.93 1.19
N PRO A 19 -14.74 14.96 1.19
CA PRO A 19 -16.08 15.00 0.57
C PRO A 19 -16.09 15.31 -0.94
N ASN A 20 -14.98 15.78 -1.51
CA ASN A 20 -14.89 16.38 -2.85
C ASN A 20 -15.40 15.46 -3.99
N GLU A 21 -15.14 14.16 -3.91
CA GLU A 21 -15.46 13.20 -4.97
C GLU A 21 -16.67 12.30 -4.64
N LEU A 22 -17.51 12.70 -3.68
CA LEU A 22 -18.68 11.91 -3.23
C LEU A 22 -19.64 11.59 -4.38
N THR A 23 -19.93 12.56 -5.24
CA THR A 23 -20.84 12.40 -6.38
C THR A 23 -20.27 11.38 -7.38
N ASN A 24 -18.98 11.49 -7.70
CA ASN A 24 -18.28 10.57 -8.60
C ASN A 24 -18.29 9.15 -8.05
N PHE A 25 -18.04 9.00 -6.74
CA PHE A 25 -18.09 7.72 -6.06
C PHE A 25 -19.51 7.11 -6.08
N LYS A 26 -20.56 7.88 -5.76
CA LYS A 26 -21.96 7.39 -5.83
C LYS A 26 -22.34 6.94 -7.24
N ASN A 27 -21.95 7.71 -8.26
CA ASN A 27 -22.20 7.37 -9.66
C ASN A 27 -21.49 6.07 -10.05
N TYR A 28 -20.23 5.89 -9.62
CA TYR A 28 -19.52 4.62 -9.81
C TYR A 28 -20.20 3.46 -9.06
N PHE A 29 -20.62 3.68 -7.81
CA PHE A 29 -21.25 2.66 -6.97
C PHE A 29 -22.60 2.17 -7.54
N LYS A 30 -23.38 3.05 -8.19
CA LYS A 30 -24.66 2.70 -8.82
C LYS A 30 -24.49 1.76 -10.02
N LYS A 31 -23.34 1.78 -10.70
CA LYS A 31 -23.08 0.86 -11.83
C LYS A 31 -23.18 -0.60 -11.35
N LYS A 32 -23.79 -1.47 -12.17
CA LYS A 32 -23.94 -2.92 -11.88
C LYS A 32 -22.66 -3.73 -12.11
N THR A 33 -21.52 -3.09 -12.38
CA THR A 33 -20.31 -3.78 -12.82
C THR A 33 -19.34 -4.09 -11.67
N GLY A 34 -19.01 -5.37 -11.53
CA GLY A 34 -17.96 -5.86 -10.64
C GLY A 34 -18.29 -5.85 -9.14
N SER A 35 -17.31 -6.24 -8.33
CA SER A 35 -17.43 -6.30 -6.87
C SER A 35 -17.48 -4.90 -6.25
N LYS A 36 -18.53 -4.64 -5.47
CA LYS A 36 -18.73 -3.39 -4.70
C LYS A 36 -18.09 -3.43 -3.31
N THR A 37 -16.88 -3.97 -3.19
CA THR A 37 -16.15 -3.95 -1.91
C THR A 37 -15.17 -2.78 -1.91
N PHE A 38 -15.29 -1.92 -0.93
CA PHE A 38 -14.44 -0.75 -0.74
C PHE A 38 -13.78 -0.81 0.62
N ILE A 39 -12.59 -0.23 0.72
CA ILE A 39 -11.94 0.07 1.98
C ILE A 39 -11.98 1.58 2.20
N VAL A 40 -12.46 1.97 3.37
CA VAL A 40 -12.52 3.37 3.81
C VAL A 40 -11.37 3.61 4.77
N LYS A 41 -10.68 4.73 4.61
CA LYS A 41 -9.58 5.18 5.47
C LYS A 41 -9.87 6.61 5.93
N LEU A 42 -10.13 6.79 7.22
CA LEU A 42 -10.40 8.12 7.78
C LEU A 42 -9.12 8.96 7.87
N ARG A 43 -9.19 10.25 7.50
CA ARG A 43 -8.00 11.14 7.47
C ARG A 43 -7.32 11.31 8.82
N ASN A 44 -8.04 11.17 9.94
CA ASN A 44 -7.48 11.43 11.28
C ASN A 44 -7.13 10.15 12.07
N ALA A 45 -7.39 8.96 11.53
CA ALA A 45 -7.12 7.71 12.21
C ALA A 45 -5.77 7.01 11.86
N CYS A 46 -4.80 7.05 12.78
CA CYS A 46 -3.49 6.38 12.68
C CYS A 46 -3.58 4.86 12.93
N GLN A 47 -2.56 4.11 12.52
CA GLN A 47 -2.34 2.72 12.97
C GLN A 47 -3.45 1.71 12.60
N GLY A 48 -4.27 2.02 11.60
CA GLY A 48 -5.39 1.18 11.19
C GLY A 48 -6.66 1.35 12.03
N LYS A 49 -6.65 2.24 13.03
CA LYS A 49 -7.90 2.78 13.60
C LYS A 49 -8.65 3.50 12.47
N GLY A 50 -9.98 3.46 12.46
CA GLY A 50 -10.78 4.13 11.42
C GLY A 50 -10.62 3.55 10.00
N MET A 51 -10.11 2.33 9.86
CA MET A 51 -10.15 1.61 8.59
C MET A 51 -11.21 0.52 8.65
N TYR A 52 -12.08 0.46 7.65
CA TYR A 52 -13.09 -0.59 7.56
C TYR A 52 -13.41 -0.92 6.12
N LEU A 53 -13.94 -2.12 5.90
CA LEU A 53 -14.47 -2.52 4.61
C LEU A 53 -15.98 -2.28 4.60
N THR A 54 -16.48 -1.80 3.47
CA THR A 54 -17.92 -1.66 3.26
C THR A 54 -18.34 -2.17 1.88
N LYS A 55 -19.58 -2.62 1.82
CA LYS A 55 -20.32 -2.93 0.59
C LYS A 55 -21.60 -2.10 0.44
N SER A 56 -21.90 -1.23 1.41
CA SER A 56 -23.07 -0.33 1.37
C SER A 56 -22.61 1.13 1.35
N LEU A 57 -23.38 1.96 0.65
CA LEU A 57 -23.26 3.42 0.71
C LEU A 57 -23.70 3.99 2.06
N ASP A 58 -24.58 3.29 2.78
CA ASP A 58 -25.15 3.80 4.04
C ASP A 58 -24.09 3.87 5.15
N ASN A 59 -23.05 3.04 5.06
CA ASN A 59 -21.94 3.04 6.00
C ASN A 59 -20.93 4.16 5.71
N ILE A 60 -21.16 5.02 4.73
CA ILE A 60 -20.21 6.06 4.30
C ILE A 60 -20.79 7.43 4.67
N HIS A 61 -20.17 8.07 5.66
CA HIS A 61 -20.58 9.39 6.13
C HIS A 61 -20.19 10.47 5.11
N LYS A 62 -21.20 11.19 4.59
CA LYS A 62 -21.04 12.13 3.46
C LYS A 62 -20.10 13.32 3.75
N TYR A 63 -20.02 13.73 5.00
CA TYR A 63 -19.24 14.89 5.45
C TYR A 63 -17.90 14.48 6.09
N GLU A 64 -17.63 13.17 6.18
CA GLU A 64 -16.42 12.69 6.81
C GLU A 64 -15.25 12.73 5.82
N SER A 65 -14.17 13.37 6.22
CA SER A 65 -12.97 13.41 5.39
C SER A 65 -12.27 12.05 5.41
N CYS A 66 -12.37 11.35 4.29
CA CYS A 66 -11.83 10.01 4.15
C CYS A 66 -11.39 9.71 2.72
N VAL A 67 -10.59 8.66 2.60
CA VAL A 67 -10.20 8.06 1.33
C VAL A 67 -10.98 6.77 1.15
N ILE A 68 -11.78 6.70 0.09
CA ILE A 68 -12.47 5.47 -0.31
C ILE A 68 -11.68 4.84 -1.44
N GLN A 69 -11.35 3.56 -1.31
CA GLN A 69 -10.56 2.85 -2.31
C GLN A 69 -11.20 1.51 -2.66
N LYS A 70 -11.20 1.14 -3.93
CA LYS A 70 -11.65 -0.18 -4.39
C LYS A 70 -10.77 -1.25 -3.77
N TYR A 71 -11.39 -2.20 -3.06
CA TYR A 71 -10.65 -3.23 -2.34
C TYR A 71 -10.13 -4.32 -3.29
N ILE A 72 -8.85 -4.68 -3.15
CA ILE A 72 -8.25 -5.78 -3.89
C ILE A 72 -8.73 -7.10 -3.26
N ARG A 73 -9.67 -7.75 -3.96
CA ARG A 73 -10.42 -8.93 -3.47
C ARG A 73 -9.68 -10.26 -3.63
N LYS A 74 -8.73 -10.32 -4.55
CA LYS A 74 -7.93 -11.51 -4.84
C LYS A 74 -6.45 -11.15 -4.68
N PRO A 75 -5.98 -10.87 -3.46
CA PRO A 75 -4.55 -10.68 -3.23
C PRO A 75 -3.81 -12.01 -3.44
N LEU A 76 -2.51 -11.94 -3.69
CA LEU A 76 -1.64 -13.10 -3.51
C LEU A 76 -1.64 -13.49 -2.02
N LEU A 77 -1.68 -14.79 -1.75
CA LEU A 77 -1.70 -15.36 -0.42
C LEU A 77 -0.49 -16.30 -0.27
N LEU A 78 0.03 -16.40 0.94
CA LEU A 78 0.97 -17.46 1.32
C LEU A 78 0.39 -18.14 2.56
N ASN A 79 0.26 -19.47 2.52
CA ASN A 79 -0.38 -20.26 3.59
C ASN A 79 -1.78 -19.74 3.97
N ASP A 80 -2.58 -19.35 2.97
CA ASP A 80 -3.89 -18.68 3.10
C ASP A 80 -3.89 -17.32 3.81
N LEU A 81 -2.73 -16.78 4.18
CA LEU A 81 -2.61 -15.49 4.84
C LEU A 81 -2.41 -14.38 3.80
N LYS A 82 -3.13 -13.27 4.00
CA LYS A 82 -2.93 -12.05 3.22
C LYS A 82 -1.65 -11.37 3.73
N PHE A 83 -0.88 -10.77 2.84
CA PHE A 83 0.27 -9.97 3.25
C PHE A 83 0.36 -8.63 2.52
N ASP A 84 1.17 -7.73 3.07
CA ASP A 84 1.64 -6.54 2.39
C ASP A 84 3.16 -6.41 2.47
N LEU A 85 3.72 -5.68 1.52
CA LEU A 85 5.16 -5.43 1.43
C LEU A 85 5.48 -4.03 1.94
N ARG A 86 6.48 -3.96 2.80
CA ARG A 86 7.13 -2.73 3.24
C ARG A 86 8.52 -2.69 2.65
N LEU A 87 8.63 -2.02 1.52
CA LEU A 87 9.91 -1.74 0.88
C LEU A 87 10.45 -0.40 1.35
N TYR A 88 11.77 -0.29 1.42
CA TYR A 88 12.48 0.93 1.78
C TYR A 88 13.13 1.49 0.52
N VAL A 89 12.72 2.69 0.13
CA VAL A 89 13.26 3.38 -1.03
C VAL A 89 13.92 4.66 -0.55
N LEU A 90 15.15 4.89 -0.99
CA LEU A 90 15.97 6.06 -0.72
C LEU A 90 16.02 6.94 -1.97
N VAL A 91 15.67 8.21 -1.83
CA VAL A 91 15.83 9.22 -2.89
C VAL A 91 16.92 10.19 -2.46
N THR A 92 17.98 10.32 -3.27
CA THR A 92 19.18 11.14 -2.96
C THR A 92 19.35 12.34 -3.88
N GLY A 93 18.49 12.50 -4.88
CA GLY A 93 18.46 13.68 -5.73
C GLY A 93 17.13 13.75 -6.46
N CYS A 94 16.65 14.96 -6.74
CA CYS A 94 15.46 15.20 -7.56
C CYS A 94 15.80 15.64 -8.99
N ASP A 95 16.99 16.21 -9.22
CA ASP A 95 17.44 16.63 -10.56
C ASP A 95 18.98 16.70 -10.69
N PRO A 96 19.66 15.61 -11.11
CA PRO A 96 19.09 14.36 -11.60
C PRO A 96 18.42 13.53 -10.51
N LEU A 97 17.36 12.82 -10.91
CA LEU A 97 16.60 11.92 -10.03
C LEU A 97 17.42 10.66 -9.73
N ARG A 98 17.69 10.40 -8.45
CA ARG A 98 18.43 9.21 -7.99
C ARG A 98 17.60 8.43 -6.97
N ILE A 99 17.27 7.18 -7.30
CA ILE A 99 16.38 6.30 -6.52
C ILE A 99 17.10 4.99 -6.24
N PHE A 100 17.13 4.58 -4.98
CA PHE A 100 17.71 3.32 -4.52
C PHE A 100 16.65 2.50 -3.79
N LEU A 101 16.48 1.24 -4.15
CA LEU A 101 15.67 0.28 -3.42
C LEU A 101 16.59 -0.53 -2.50
N HIS A 102 16.27 -0.59 -1.21
CA HIS A 102 17.02 -1.41 -0.26
C HIS A 102 16.77 -2.90 -0.54
N ASP A 103 17.81 -3.73 -0.43
CA ASP A 103 17.76 -5.17 -0.74
C ASP A 103 16.80 -5.94 0.16
N ASP A 104 16.58 -5.45 1.38
CA ASP A 104 15.59 -5.99 2.31
C ASP A 104 14.47 -5.02 2.67
N GLY A 105 13.39 -5.57 3.20
CA GLY A 105 12.14 -4.93 3.58
C GLY A 105 11.41 -5.77 4.62
N LEU A 106 10.14 -5.48 4.85
CA LEU A 106 9.30 -6.28 5.74
C LEU A 106 8.07 -6.80 5.01
N VAL A 107 7.81 -8.09 5.12
CA VAL A 107 6.55 -8.72 4.74
C VAL A 107 5.68 -8.85 5.98
N ARG A 108 4.45 -8.35 5.91
CA ARG A 108 3.53 -8.31 7.05
C ARG A 108 2.29 -9.10 6.73
N PHE A 109 2.03 -10.14 7.51
CA PHE A 109 0.90 -11.03 7.31
C PHE A 109 -0.33 -10.61 8.13
N SER A 110 -1.50 -11.01 7.64
CA SER A 110 -2.74 -11.08 8.41
C SER A 110 -2.62 -12.20 9.43
N ILE A 111 -3.30 -12.06 10.57
CA ILE A 111 -3.32 -13.11 11.60
C ILE A 111 -4.23 -14.25 11.19
N GLU A 112 -5.37 -13.91 10.59
CA GLU A 112 -6.37 -14.87 10.20
C GLU A 112 -6.25 -15.20 8.72
N LYS A 113 -6.62 -16.45 8.38
CA LYS A 113 -6.74 -16.90 6.99
C LYS A 113 -7.67 -16.00 6.20
N TYR A 114 -7.18 -15.53 5.06
CA TYR A 114 -7.93 -14.67 4.17
C TYR A 114 -9.14 -15.39 3.60
N LYS A 115 -10.30 -14.74 3.70
CA LYS A 115 -11.51 -15.15 2.98
C LYS A 115 -11.94 -13.99 2.10
N ILE A 116 -12.52 -14.31 0.94
CA ILE A 116 -13.11 -13.30 0.06
C ILE A 116 -14.13 -12.46 0.86
N PRO A 117 -14.09 -11.11 0.78
CA PRO A 117 -15.02 -10.25 1.49
C PRO A 117 -16.48 -10.50 1.06
N LYS A 118 -17.31 -10.83 2.03
CA LYS A 118 -18.77 -11.05 2.02
C LYS A 118 -19.36 -10.27 3.20
N SER A 119 -20.66 -9.97 3.19
CA SER A 119 -21.28 -9.15 4.26
C SER A 119 -21.00 -9.69 5.67
N LYS A 120 -20.90 -11.02 5.81
CA LYS A 120 -20.60 -11.69 7.08
C LYS A 120 -19.18 -11.50 7.62
N ASN A 121 -18.18 -11.24 6.76
CA ASN A 121 -16.77 -11.17 7.20
C ASN A 121 -16.15 -9.77 7.13
N LEU A 122 -16.88 -8.72 6.71
CA LEU A 122 -16.33 -7.37 6.61
C LEU A 122 -15.81 -6.80 7.94
N LYS A 123 -16.41 -7.23 9.06
CA LYS A 123 -16.03 -6.84 10.42
C LYS A 123 -14.79 -7.60 10.94
N HIS A 124 -14.41 -8.71 10.30
CA HIS A 124 -13.24 -9.49 10.69
C HIS A 124 -11.98 -8.84 10.13
N ILE A 125 -11.55 -7.77 10.78
CA ILE A 125 -10.50 -6.91 10.26
C ILE A 125 -9.14 -7.61 10.20
N ASN A 126 -8.89 -8.60 11.06
CA ASN A 126 -7.62 -9.32 11.21
C ASN A 126 -7.27 -10.24 10.03
N MET A 127 -8.24 -10.63 9.19
CA MET A 127 -7.97 -11.32 7.91
C MET A 127 -7.80 -10.35 6.73
N HIS A 128 -8.28 -9.11 6.88
CA HIS A 128 -8.33 -8.14 5.79
C HIS A 128 -7.26 -7.06 5.87
N LEU A 129 -6.80 -6.72 7.08
CA LEU A 129 -5.75 -5.75 7.36
C LEU A 129 -4.51 -6.45 7.95
N THR A 130 -3.35 -6.04 7.45
CA THR A 130 -2.03 -6.60 7.75
C THR A 130 -1.21 -5.67 8.65
N ASN A 131 -1.84 -4.61 9.17
CA ASN A 131 -1.16 -3.61 9.97
C ASN A 131 -0.79 -4.15 11.35
N PHE A 132 0.50 -4.08 11.66
CA PHE A 132 1.08 -4.50 12.94
C PHE A 132 0.35 -3.92 14.16
N SER A 133 -0.08 -2.65 14.14
CA SER A 133 -0.76 -2.06 15.30
C SER A 133 -2.14 -2.66 15.60
N ILE A 134 -2.80 -3.25 14.59
CA ILE A 134 -4.03 -4.03 14.77
C ILE A 134 -3.67 -5.43 15.26
N ASN A 135 -2.63 -6.01 14.68
CA ASN A 135 -2.30 -7.42 14.86
C ASN A 135 -1.48 -7.71 16.13
N LYS A 136 -0.60 -6.80 16.59
CA LYS A 136 0.25 -7.00 17.79
C LYS A 136 -0.56 -7.21 19.07
N LYS A 137 -1.82 -6.75 19.09
CA LYS A 137 -2.71 -6.91 20.25
C LYS A 137 -3.43 -8.26 20.28
N SER A 138 -3.30 -9.08 19.24
CA SER A 138 -3.91 -10.41 19.22
C SER A 138 -2.96 -11.42 19.82
N ASP A 139 -3.50 -12.32 20.64
CA ASP A 139 -2.76 -13.43 21.25
C ASP A 139 -2.19 -14.42 20.22
N LYS A 140 -2.67 -14.37 18.97
CA LYS A 140 -2.21 -15.19 17.85
C LYS A 140 -1.05 -14.57 17.06
N PHE A 141 -0.55 -13.41 17.49
CA PHE A 141 0.55 -12.75 16.81
C PHE A 141 1.89 -13.42 17.15
N GLU A 142 2.39 -14.21 16.20
CA GLU A 142 3.71 -14.84 16.31
C GLU A 142 4.79 -13.97 15.66
N ASN A 143 5.86 -13.69 16.40
CA ASN A 143 7.11 -13.16 15.83
C ASN A 143 7.87 -14.29 15.14
N SER A 144 8.60 -13.99 14.06
CA SER A 144 9.60 -14.93 13.57
C SER A 144 10.68 -15.06 14.63
N LEU A 145 10.92 -16.27 15.11
CA LEU A 145 12.03 -16.58 16.03
C LEU A 145 13.35 -16.68 15.27
N ASP A 146 13.29 -17.10 14.01
CA ASP A 146 14.41 -17.18 13.09
C ASP A 146 14.25 -16.11 11.98
N PRO A 147 15.21 -15.19 11.83
CA PRO A 147 15.23 -14.22 10.73
C PRO A 147 15.33 -14.84 9.33
N GLU A 148 15.90 -16.05 9.21
CA GLU A 148 16.09 -16.77 7.95
C GLU A 148 14.90 -17.67 7.59
N ASP A 149 13.95 -17.86 8.52
CA ASP A 149 12.74 -18.64 8.27
C ASP A 149 11.67 -17.82 7.53
N ALA A 150 11.36 -18.23 6.31
CA ALA A 150 10.33 -17.64 5.47
C ALA A 150 8.90 -18.09 5.80
N THR A 151 8.74 -19.09 6.67
CA THR A 151 7.52 -19.89 6.78
C THR A 151 6.72 -19.60 8.04
N VAL A 152 7.38 -19.21 9.13
CA VAL A 152 6.77 -18.93 10.43
C VAL A 152 6.74 -17.42 10.73
N GLY A 153 5.83 -17.00 11.61
CA GLY A 153 5.72 -15.62 12.06
C GLY A 153 4.98 -14.68 11.11
N HIS A 154 4.44 -13.60 11.66
CA HIS A 154 3.59 -12.63 10.96
C HIS A 154 4.36 -11.40 10.43
N LYS A 155 5.66 -11.35 10.69
CA LYS A 155 6.59 -10.33 10.21
C LYS A 155 7.84 -11.04 9.73
N ARG A 156 8.14 -10.95 8.44
CA ARG A 156 9.26 -11.66 7.80
C ARG A 156 10.14 -10.70 7.01
N SER A 157 11.39 -11.09 6.79
CA SER A 157 12.30 -10.41 5.86
C SER A 157 11.76 -10.53 4.43
N TRP A 158 11.88 -9.46 3.65
CA TRP A 158 11.54 -9.47 2.23
C TRP A 158 12.50 -10.35 1.44
N LYS A 159 13.80 -10.32 1.77
CA LYS A 159 14.83 -11.15 1.13
C LYS A 159 14.52 -12.64 1.26
N VAL A 160 14.16 -13.06 2.45
CA VAL A 160 13.79 -14.46 2.75
C VAL A 160 12.47 -14.85 2.07
N PHE A 161 11.50 -13.94 2.03
CA PHE A 161 10.24 -14.14 1.32
C PHE A 161 10.40 -14.26 -0.20
N LEU A 162 11.32 -13.50 -0.80
CA LEU A 162 11.67 -13.60 -2.23
C LEU A 162 12.19 -15.00 -2.57
N LYS A 163 13.08 -15.56 -1.73
CA LYS A 163 13.59 -16.92 -1.91
C LYS A 163 12.44 -17.93 -1.91
N LYS A 164 11.53 -17.82 -0.93
CA LYS A 164 10.36 -18.70 -0.86
C LYS A 164 9.46 -18.60 -2.09
N LEU A 165 9.18 -17.40 -2.58
CA LEU A 165 8.39 -17.22 -3.80
C LEU A 165 9.08 -17.80 -5.05
N LYS A 166 10.42 -17.73 -5.10
CA LYS A 166 11.21 -18.36 -6.16
C LYS A 166 11.07 -19.88 -6.11
N ASP A 167 11.16 -20.47 -4.91
CA ASP A 167 11.00 -21.90 -4.70
C ASP A 167 9.57 -22.38 -5.03
N ASP A 168 8.57 -21.52 -4.84
CA ASP A 168 7.17 -21.73 -5.25
C ASP A 168 6.94 -21.55 -6.77
N GLY A 169 8.00 -21.28 -7.54
CA GLY A 169 7.97 -21.22 -9.01
C GLY A 169 7.49 -19.89 -9.60
N LEU A 170 7.47 -18.79 -8.82
CA LEU A 170 7.09 -17.48 -9.35
C LEU A 170 8.23 -16.87 -10.19
N PRO A 171 7.92 -16.16 -11.29
CA PRO A 171 8.92 -15.51 -12.14
C PRO A 171 9.47 -14.25 -11.45
N MET A 172 10.45 -14.43 -10.56
CA MET A 172 10.93 -13.38 -9.68
C MET A 172 11.52 -12.17 -10.41
N ASP A 173 12.19 -12.36 -11.55
CA ASP A 173 12.73 -11.25 -12.35
C ASP A 173 11.61 -10.32 -12.84
N LEU A 174 10.48 -10.89 -13.27
CA LEU A 174 9.32 -10.12 -13.68
C LEU A 174 8.66 -9.41 -12.49
N VAL A 175 8.59 -10.07 -11.33
CA VAL A 175 8.04 -9.49 -10.10
C VAL A 175 8.86 -8.28 -9.66
N MET A 176 10.18 -8.42 -9.59
CA MET A 176 11.10 -7.34 -9.20
C MET A 176 11.05 -6.17 -10.17
N LYS A 177 11.10 -6.43 -11.48
CA LYS A 177 10.97 -5.40 -12.51
C LYS A 177 9.66 -4.62 -12.40
N ARG A 178 8.55 -5.29 -12.06
CA ARG A 178 7.25 -4.63 -11.85
C ARG A 178 7.23 -3.77 -10.58
N ILE A 179 7.90 -4.20 -9.52
CA ILE A 179 8.04 -3.44 -8.28
C ILE A 179 8.87 -2.17 -8.53
N GLU A 180 10.01 -2.31 -9.20
CA GLU A 180 10.88 -1.19 -9.58
C GLU A 180 10.14 -0.18 -10.47
N HIS A 181 9.45 -0.65 -11.50
CA HIS A 181 8.64 0.20 -12.37
C HIS A 181 7.55 0.94 -11.58
N LEU A 182 6.92 0.30 -10.60
CA LEU A 182 5.93 0.94 -9.73
C LEU A 182 6.58 2.06 -8.92
N ILE A 183 7.71 1.79 -8.27
CA ILE A 183 8.45 2.76 -7.46
C ILE A 183 8.86 3.97 -8.30
N VAL A 184 9.52 3.74 -9.44
CA VAL A 184 9.98 4.81 -10.34
C VAL A 184 8.81 5.65 -10.82
N LYS A 185 7.73 5.03 -11.33
CA LYS A 185 6.56 5.77 -11.80
C LYS A 185 5.87 6.59 -10.71
N THR A 186 5.83 6.06 -9.48
CA THR A 186 5.30 6.80 -8.33
C THR A 186 6.18 8.02 -8.02
N ILE A 187 7.50 7.88 -8.00
CA ILE A 187 8.39 9.00 -7.70
C ILE A 187 8.40 10.03 -8.85
N CYS A 188 8.41 9.59 -10.11
CA CYS A 188 8.28 10.48 -11.27
C CYS A 188 6.99 11.30 -11.25
N SER A 189 5.91 10.80 -10.63
CA SER A 189 4.66 11.56 -10.54
C SER A 189 4.73 12.78 -9.62
N ILE A 190 5.67 12.80 -8.68
CA ILE A 190 5.89 13.91 -7.74
C ILE A 190 7.22 14.64 -7.98
N GLN A 191 8.07 14.13 -8.88
CA GLN A 191 9.39 14.70 -9.14
C GLN A 191 9.35 16.19 -9.54
N PRO A 192 8.40 16.67 -10.37
CA PRO A 192 8.33 18.09 -10.70
C PRO A 192 8.10 18.99 -9.48
N GLU A 193 7.22 18.56 -8.58
CA GLU A 193 6.93 19.26 -7.31
C GLU A 193 8.15 19.21 -6.39
N LEU A 194 8.76 18.03 -6.24
CA LEU A 194 9.98 17.84 -5.45
C LEU A 194 11.13 18.77 -5.91
N LYS A 195 11.36 18.84 -7.22
CA LYS A 195 12.36 19.73 -7.81
C LYS A 195 12.04 21.19 -7.53
N HIS A 196 10.79 21.60 -7.73
CA HIS A 196 10.37 22.97 -7.48
C HIS A 196 10.61 23.37 -6.02
N TYR A 197 10.16 22.56 -5.06
CA TYR A 197 10.36 22.83 -3.64
C TYR A 197 11.84 22.84 -3.26
N TYR A 198 12.65 21.92 -3.80
CA TYR A 198 14.08 21.88 -3.55
C TYR A 198 14.78 23.15 -4.01
N ASN A 199 14.55 23.57 -5.26
CA ASN A 199 15.17 24.76 -5.84
C ASN A 199 14.74 26.05 -5.11
N SER A 200 13.50 26.11 -4.62
CA SER A 200 13.02 27.24 -3.82
C SER A 200 13.65 27.29 -2.42
N ALA A 201 13.96 26.14 -1.82
CA ALA A 201 14.56 26.07 -0.49
C ALA A 201 16.09 26.16 -0.49
N HIS A 202 16.74 25.70 -1.56
CA HIS A 202 18.19 25.54 -1.67
C HIS A 202 18.74 26.19 -2.94
N ILE A 203 18.57 27.51 -3.06
CA ILE A 203 18.95 28.31 -4.25
C ILE A 203 20.44 28.19 -4.59
N SER A 204 21.31 27.94 -3.61
CA SER A 204 22.76 27.84 -3.78
C SER A 204 23.31 26.41 -3.80
N ASP A 205 22.47 25.38 -3.64
CA ASP A 205 22.92 23.99 -3.62
C ASP A 205 22.88 23.37 -5.02
N TYR A 206 23.99 23.53 -5.73
CA TYR A 206 24.19 22.92 -7.05
C TYR A 206 24.51 21.41 -6.97
N SER A 207 24.71 20.85 -5.78
CA SER A 207 25.05 19.43 -5.62
C SER A 207 23.84 18.50 -5.74
N ASN A 208 22.61 19.04 -5.61
CA ASN A 208 21.35 18.28 -5.64
C ASN A 208 21.38 17.05 -4.69
N SER A 209 22.00 17.23 -3.52
CA SER A 209 22.08 16.22 -2.48
C SER A 209 20.82 16.31 -1.62
N MET A 210 19.71 15.75 -2.11
CA MET A 210 18.46 15.76 -1.35
C MET A 210 18.65 15.14 0.04
N LEU A 211 18.05 15.79 1.04
CA LEU A 211 17.80 15.25 2.37
C LEU A 211 17.14 13.87 2.23
N THR A 212 17.75 12.84 2.83
CA THR A 212 17.32 11.43 2.81
C THR A 212 15.82 11.26 3.04
N VAL A 213 15.05 11.05 1.98
CA VAL A 213 13.64 10.64 2.10
C VAL A 213 13.59 9.12 2.07
N LEU A 214 13.44 8.51 3.24
CA LEU A 214 13.00 7.12 3.34
C LEU A 214 11.53 7.06 2.90
N LEU A 215 11.31 6.82 1.61
CA LEU A 215 9.99 6.54 1.08
C LEU A 215 9.54 5.18 1.60
N ARG A 216 8.83 5.27 2.72
CA ARG A 216 8.08 4.15 3.24
C ARG A 216 6.88 3.97 2.33
N VAL A 217 6.88 2.95 1.48
CA VAL A 217 5.64 2.53 0.78
C VAL A 217 4.68 2.00 1.87
N ARG A 218 3.91 2.93 2.43
CA ARG A 218 2.84 2.75 3.40
C ARG A 218 1.61 3.35 2.76
N GLY A 219 0.49 2.63 2.81
CA GLY A 219 -0.80 3.31 2.85
C GLY A 219 -0.79 4.22 4.08
N ASP A 220 -0.60 5.51 3.84
CA ASP A 220 -0.61 6.68 4.73
C ASP A 220 0.08 6.58 6.10
N ARG A 221 1.08 7.46 6.29
CA ARG A 221 0.92 8.70 7.10
C ARG A 221 2.25 9.40 7.37
N LYS A 222 2.22 10.73 7.23
CA LYS A 222 2.78 11.77 8.12
C LYS A 222 1.87 13.02 7.95
N GLY A 223 1.54 13.84 8.93
CA GLY A 223 1.82 13.83 10.38
C GLY A 223 0.54 13.79 11.22
#